data_AF-A0A9E3DC54-F1
#
_entry.id   AF-A0A9E3DC54-F1
#
_cell.length_a   1.000
_cell.length_b   1.000
_cell.length_c   1.000
_cell.angle_alpha   90.00
_cell.angle_beta   90.00
_cell.angle_gamma   90.00
#
_symmetry.space_group_name_H-M   'P 1'
#
loop_
_entity.id
_entity.type
_entity.pdbx_description
1 polymer ?
#
loop_
_entity_poly.entity_id
_entity_poly.type
_entity_poly.pdbx_seq_one_letter_code
_entity_poly.pdbx_strand_id
1 'polypeptide(L)' 'AFAPEMLAGTDLVLTFPARLSPRFSDSSHISIIQAPPELPELPFYSVWHPRLDNDPSRVWLRDVTRAVAAA' A
#
# COMPACT_ATOMS: atom_id res chain seq x y z
N ALA A 1 13.90 5.74 9.76
CA ALA A 1 12.64 6.20 10.35
C ALA A 1 11.58 6.17 9.26
N PHE A 2 10.47 5.46 9.50
CA PHE A 2 9.29 5.54 8.64
C PHE A 2 8.41 6.71 9.11
N ALA A 3 7.68 7.37 8.18
CA ALA A 3 6.88 8.56 8.48
C ALA A 3 5.92 8.45 9.69
N PRO A 4 5.27 7.30 9.99
CA PRO A 4 4.39 7.18 11.17
C PRO A 4 5.11 7.32 12.52
N GLU A 5 6.38 6.92 12.62
CA GLU A 5 7.17 7.01 13.86
C GLU A 5 7.39 8.47 14.28
N MET A 6 7.28 9.42 13.35
CA MET A 6 7.45 10.85 13.60
C MET A 6 6.22 11.51 14.24
N LEU A 7 5.07 10.82 14.29
CA LEU A 7 3.82 11.39 14.80
C LEU A 7 3.82 11.48 16.33
N ALA A 8 4.45 10.51 17.00
CA ALA A 8 4.41 10.40 18.46
C ALA A 8 4.99 11.66 19.13
N GLY A 9 4.18 12.31 19.99
CA GLY A 9 4.59 13.53 20.70
C GLY A 9 4.52 14.81 19.85
N THR A 10 3.82 14.79 18.72
CA THR A 10 3.63 15.96 17.85
C THR A 10 2.14 16.17 17.52
N ASP A 11 1.80 17.36 17.02
CA ASP A 11 0.46 17.68 16.51
C ASP A 11 0.33 17.39 14.99
N LEU A 12 1.20 16.54 14.44
CA LEU A 12 1.19 16.22 13.01
C LEU A 12 0.09 15.20 12.68
N VAL A 13 -0.42 15.31 11.45
CA VAL A 13 -1.35 14.35 10.86
C VAL A 13 -0.73 13.80 9.58
N LEU A 14 -0.86 12.49 9.38
CA LEU A 14 -0.35 11.79 8.20
C LEU A 14 -1.49 11.02 7.52
N THR A 15 -1.75 11.34 6.26
CA THR A 15 -2.53 10.49 5.37
C THR A 15 -1.60 9.51 4.66
N PHE A 16 -1.84 8.21 4.78
CA PHE A 16 -1.01 7.18 4.15
C PHE A 16 -1.85 6.00 3.62
N PRO A 17 -1.29 5.14 2.76
CA PRO A 17 -2.03 4.02 2.19
C PRO A 17 -2.53 3.04 3.28
N ALA A 18 -3.85 2.85 3.34
CA ALA A 18 -4.51 2.03 4.37
C ALA A 18 -3.96 0.60 4.46
N ARG A 19 -3.46 0.00 3.36
CA ARG A 19 -2.86 -1.34 3.36
C ARG A 19 -1.59 -1.46 4.20
N LEU A 20 -0.97 -0.35 4.58
CA LEU A 20 0.19 -0.34 5.47
C LEU A 20 -0.21 -0.19 6.95
N SER A 21 -1.49 0.06 7.26
CA SER A 21 -1.96 0.31 8.63
C SER A 21 -1.71 -0.84 9.61
N PRO A 22 -1.77 -2.13 9.24
CA PRO A 22 -1.53 -3.21 10.19
C PRO A 22 -0.10 -3.24 10.75
N ARG A 23 0.86 -2.58 10.07
CA ARG A 23 2.24 -2.47 10.57
C ARG A 23 2.39 -1.51 11.74
N PHE A 24 1.39 -0.67 11.96
CA PHE A 24 1.42 0.42 12.94
C PHE A 24 0.26 0.34 13.94
N SER A 25 -0.61 -0.68 13.83
CA SER A 25 -1.75 -0.88 14.73
C SER A 25 -1.35 -1.11 16.18
N ASP A 26 -0.16 -1.65 16.41
CA ASP A 26 0.34 -1.96 17.76
C ASP A 26 1.08 -0.76 18.39
N SER A 27 1.16 0.39 17.69
CA SER A 27 1.78 1.59 18.24
C SER A 27 0.82 2.30 19.18
N SER A 28 1.08 2.21 20.49
CA SER A 28 0.26 2.78 21.57
C SER A 28 0.06 4.30 21.53
N HIS A 29 0.72 5.00 20.61
CA HIS A 29 0.77 6.47 20.56
C HIS A 29 0.11 7.06 19.31
N ILE A 30 -0.43 6.24 18.40
CA ILE A 30 -0.98 6.70 17.13
C ILE A 30 -2.40 6.18 16.97
N SER A 31 -3.33 7.06 16.63
CA SER A 31 -4.70 6.70 16.27
C SER A 31 -4.85 6.69 14.75
N ILE A 32 -5.42 5.61 14.21
CA ILE A 32 -5.69 5.48 12.77
C ILE A 32 -7.18 5.74 12.54
N ILE A 33 -7.48 6.71 11.69
CA ILE A 33 -8.85 7.07 11.29
C ILE A 33 -9.03 6.94 9.78
N GLN A 34 -10.28 6.98 9.31
CA GLN A 34 -10.56 7.00 7.87
C GLN A 34 -10.02 8.28 7.22
N ALA A 35 -9.52 8.14 6.00
CA ALA A 35 -9.07 9.27 5.19
C ALA A 35 -10.25 10.18 4.83
N PRO A 36 -10.01 11.49 4.60
CA PRO A 36 -11.04 12.40 4.10
C PRO A 36 -11.70 11.87 2.81
N PRO A 37 -13.03 12.01 2.65
CA PRO A 37 -13.76 11.44 1.52
C PRO A 37 -13.40 12.06 0.15
N GLU A 38 -12.73 13.21 0.15
CA GLU A 38 -12.23 13.86 -1.07
C GLU A 38 -11.01 13.15 -1.67
N LEU A 39 -10.35 12.29 -0.88
CA LEU A 39 -9.21 11.51 -1.36
C LEU A 39 -9.69 10.27 -2.12
N PRO A 40 -9.29 10.11 -3.39
CA PRO A 40 -9.72 8.98 -4.18
C PRO A 40 -9.07 7.69 -3.69
N GLU A 41 -9.67 6.55 -4.07
CA GLU A 41 -9.00 5.28 -3.96
C GLU A 41 -7.68 5.28 -4.75
N LEU A 42 -6.68 4.58 -4.21
CA LEU A 42 -5.38 4.42 -4.84
C LEU A 42 -5.36 3.10 -5.63
N PRO A 43 -5.56 3.12 -6.96
CA PRO A 43 -5.45 1.91 -7.76
C PRO A 43 -4.00 1.48 -7.91
N PHE A 44 -3.77 0.17 -7.92
CA PHE A 44 -2.45 -0.41 -8.13
C PHE A 44 -2.43 -1.16 -9.44
N TYR A 45 -1.48 -0.81 -10.30
CA TYR A 45 -1.34 -1.39 -11.63
C TYR A 45 -0.03 -2.17 -11.73
N SER A 46 -0.08 -3.29 -12.43
CA SER A 46 1.11 -3.98 -12.92
C SER A 46 1.31 -3.57 -14.38
N VAL A 47 2.49 -3.03 -14.69
CA VAL A 47 2.81 -2.50 -16.02
C VAL A 47 4.05 -3.20 -16.54
N TRP A 48 4.04 -3.55 -17.82
CA TRP A 48 5.18 -4.15 -18.52
C TRP A 48 5.16 -3.78 -20.00
N HIS A 49 6.27 -4.03 -20.69
CA HIS A 49 6.38 -3.77 -22.11
C HIS A 49 5.61 -4.83 -22.93
N PRO A 50 4.80 -4.47 -23.96
CA PRO A 50 3.98 -5.42 -24.74
C PRO A 50 4.75 -6.58 -25.37
N ARG A 51 6.02 -6.38 -25.73
CA ARG A 51 6.96 -7.44 -26.18
C ARG A 51 6.98 -8.67 -25.27
N LEU A 52 6.62 -8.49 -24.00
CA LEU A 52 6.72 -9.48 -22.95
C LEU A 52 5.37 -10.07 -22.54
N ASP A 53 4.31 -9.80 -23.31
CA ASP A 53 2.96 -10.30 -23.04
C ASP A 53 2.91 -11.83 -22.98
N ASN A 54 3.66 -12.48 -23.87
CA ASN A 54 3.68 -13.94 -24.05
C ASN A 54 4.95 -14.60 -23.50
N ASP A 55 5.80 -13.87 -22.76
CA ASP A 55 6.97 -14.46 -22.11
C ASP A 55 6.51 -15.35 -20.95
N PRO A 56 6.77 -16.68 -20.97
CA PRO A 56 6.19 -17.61 -19.99
C PRO A 56 6.58 -17.27 -18.55
N SER A 57 7.82 -16.84 -18.32
CA SER A 57 8.33 -16.49 -17.00
C SER A 57 7.61 -15.25 -16.43
N ARG A 58 7.30 -14.28 -17.30
CA ARG A 58 6.58 -13.06 -16.90
C ARG A 58 5.09 -13.28 -16.72
N VAL A 59 4.49 -14.17 -17.52
CA VAL A 59 3.10 -14.61 -17.30
C VAL A 59 2.99 -15.27 -15.93
N TRP A 60 3.84 -16.25 -15.64
CA TRP A 60 3.88 -16.91 -14.34
C TRP A 60 4.02 -15.91 -13.18
N LEU A 61 4.99 -14.98 -13.26
CA LEU A 61 5.19 -13.99 -12.20
C LEU A 61 3.97 -13.09 -12.00
N ARG A 62 3.33 -12.64 -13.08
CA ARG A 62 2.11 -11.83 -13.02
C ARG A 62 0.97 -12.59 -12.35
N ASP A 63 0.82 -13.87 -12.66
CA ASP A 63 -0.23 -14.71 -12.07
C ASP A 63 0.02 -14.93 -10.57
N VAL A 64 1.26 -15.22 -10.17
CA VAL A 64 1.65 -15.32 -8.74
C VAL A 64 1.42 -14.00 -8.02
N THR A 65 1.85 -12.88 -8.61
CA THR A 65 1.67 -11.55 -8.02
C THR A 65 0.19 -11.23 -7.85
N ARG A 66 -0.65 -11.55 -8.84
CA ARG A 66 -2.10 -11.36 -8.76
C ARG A 66 -2.72 -12.22 -7.67
N ALA A 67 -2.30 -13.48 -7.54
CA ALA A 67 -2.81 -14.39 -6.51
C ALA A 67 -2.48 -13.88 -5.10
N VAL A 68 -1.25 -13.41 -4.87
CA VAL A 68 -0.82 -12.90 -3.56
C VAL A 68 -1.41 -11.51 -3.26
N ALA A 69 -1.56 -10.64 -4.26
CA ALA A 69 -2.11 -9.30 -4.05
C ALA A 69 -3.63 -9.26 -3.90
N ALA A 70 -4.34 -10.32 -4.31
CA ALA A 70 -5.78 -10.48 -4.10
C ALA A 70 -6.13 -11.04 -2.71
N ALA A 71 -5.14 -11.56 -1.98
CA ALA A 71 -5.24 -12.01 -0.59
C ALA A 71 -4.92 -10.86 0.38
#